data_AF-A0A3B9SXS4-F1
#
_entry.id   AF-A0A3B9SXS4-F1
#
_cell.length_a   1.000
_cell.length_b   1.000
_cell.length_c   1.000
_cell.angle_alpha   90.00
_cell.angle_beta   90.00
_cell.angle_gamma   90.00
#
_symmetry.space_group_name_H-M   'P 1'
#
loop_
_entity.id
_entity.type
_entity.pdbx_description
1 polymer ?
#
loop_
_entity_poly.entity_id
_entity_poly.type
_entity_poly.pdbx_seq_one_letter_code
_entity_poly.pdbx_strand_id
1 'polypeptide(L)'
;MSAIYRTDVLWDEWHDQQATSDEKEIYDLIWQHRHLFDDLTLQEGPFTFSIFEDYDKPDLQPFFHNLIVCVAELKNPNLLASYNSRDHIITVSPQAQTEEYCFLHEMIHMFDKTYDDIYGLRDAVRWRLYYNLQDKINGLDRAILDFTKIRSLRGINRRPENPNLFQQKHDTLFLLKSFDLDMQMGYPFGTVLGYGYAEKFKYLEKVE
;
A
#
# COMPACT_ATOMS: atom_id res chain seq x y z
N MET A 1 16.81 -3.31 23.08
CA MET A 1 17.88 -2.91 22.13
C MET A 1 17.19 -2.68 20.79
N SER A 2 17.12 -1.44 20.33
CA SER A 2 16.52 -1.12 19.02
C SER A 2 17.58 -1.34 17.95
N ALA A 3 17.39 -2.31 17.06
CA ALA A 3 18.15 -2.38 15.84
C ALA A 3 17.78 -1.15 14.99
N ILE A 4 18.67 -0.17 14.95
CA ILE A 4 18.60 0.94 14.00
C ILE A 4 19.40 0.44 12.80
N TYR A 5 18.71 -0.17 11.84
CA TYR A 5 19.31 -0.43 10.54
C TYR A 5 19.57 0.94 9.87
N ARG A 6 20.84 1.26 9.64
CA ARG A 6 21.25 2.38 8.80
C ARG A 6 21.43 1.85 7.38
N THR A 7 20.90 2.57 6.39
CA THR A 7 20.78 2.21 4.98
C THR A 7 22.07 2.31 4.17
N ASP A 8 23.19 1.82 4.69
CA ASP A 8 24.41 1.68 3.89
C ASP A 8 24.53 0.27 3.26
N VAL A 9 23.54 -0.60 3.49
CA VAL A 9 23.54 -1.99 3.02
C VAL A 9 22.88 -2.06 1.64
N LEU A 10 23.64 -2.51 0.63
CA LEU A 10 23.11 -2.81 -0.69
C LEU A 10 22.15 -4.00 -0.61
N TRP A 11 21.12 -4.03 -1.45
CA TRP A 11 20.15 -5.13 -1.43
C TRP A 11 20.80 -6.50 -1.58
N ASP A 12 21.80 -6.66 -2.47
CA ASP A 12 22.54 -7.91 -2.62
C ASP A 12 23.24 -8.33 -1.31
N GLU A 13 23.79 -7.37 -0.56
CA GLU A 13 24.45 -7.65 0.71
C GLU A 13 23.44 -8.04 1.79
N TRP A 14 22.31 -7.34 1.87
CA TRP A 14 21.23 -7.71 2.78
C TRP A 14 20.69 -9.09 2.43
N HIS A 15 20.28 -9.30 1.18
CA HIS A 15 19.65 -10.52 0.72
C HIS A 15 20.57 -11.73 0.89
N ASP A 16 21.84 -11.64 0.49
CA ASP A 16 22.71 -12.82 0.49
C ASP A 16 23.34 -13.11 1.84
N GLN A 17 23.55 -12.10 2.70
CA GLN A 17 24.39 -12.24 3.89
C GLN A 17 23.68 -11.94 5.22
N GLN A 18 22.59 -11.18 5.20
CA GLN A 18 21.96 -10.68 6.44
C GLN A 18 20.53 -11.16 6.63
N ALA A 19 19.76 -11.28 5.54
CA ALA A 19 18.35 -11.65 5.58
C ALA A 19 18.16 -13.07 6.11
N THR A 20 17.27 -13.20 7.08
CA THR A 20 16.77 -14.49 7.57
C THR A 20 15.90 -15.18 6.52
N SER A 21 15.63 -16.48 6.70
CA SER A 21 14.74 -17.22 5.78
C SER A 21 13.35 -16.60 5.71
N ASP A 22 12.77 -16.20 6.84
CA ASP A 22 11.44 -15.58 6.90
C ASP A 22 11.40 -14.23 6.17
N GLU A 23 12.45 -13.41 6.29
CA GLU A 23 12.55 -12.13 5.59
C GLU A 23 12.64 -12.31 4.08
N LYS A 24 13.35 -13.34 3.61
CA LYS A 24 13.42 -13.70 2.19
C LYS A 24 12.08 -14.20 1.67
N GLU A 25 11.40 -15.05 2.43
CA GLU A 25 10.07 -15.57 2.06
C GLU A 25 9.06 -14.42 1.90
N ILE A 26 9.05 -13.48 2.85
CA ILE A 26 8.18 -12.28 2.76
C ILE A 26 8.59 -11.39 1.58
N TYR A 27 9.90 -11.21 1.33
CA TYR A 27 10.37 -10.47 0.16
C TYR A 27 9.89 -11.12 -1.15
N ASP A 28 10.00 -12.44 -1.27
CA ASP A 28 9.54 -13.20 -2.43
C ASP A 28 8.03 -13.07 -2.62
N LEU A 29 7.24 -13.08 -1.54
CA LEU A 29 5.79 -12.83 -1.59
C LEU A 29 5.49 -11.42 -2.10
N ILE A 30 6.15 -10.39 -1.55
CA ILE A 30 6.01 -9.00 -2.03
C ILE A 30 6.36 -8.91 -3.52
N TRP A 31 7.46 -9.56 -3.92
CA TRP A 31 7.89 -9.59 -5.31
C TRP A 31 6.87 -10.26 -6.22
N GLN A 32 6.28 -11.39 -5.81
CA GLN A 32 5.24 -12.09 -6.58
C GLN A 32 4.02 -11.19 -6.81
N HIS A 33 3.64 -10.39 -5.82
CA HIS A 33 2.50 -9.49 -5.86
C HIS A 33 2.76 -8.13 -6.53
N ARG A 34 3.99 -7.84 -6.98
CA ARG A 34 4.35 -6.56 -7.61
C ARG A 34 3.45 -6.15 -8.78
N HIS A 35 3.00 -7.14 -9.56
CA HIS A 35 2.15 -6.95 -10.73
C HIS A 35 0.77 -6.38 -10.38
N LEU A 36 0.31 -6.56 -9.14
CA LEU A 36 -0.94 -5.96 -8.66
C LEU A 36 -0.86 -4.43 -8.59
N PHE A 37 0.33 -3.85 -8.68
CA PHE A 37 0.58 -2.41 -8.66
C PHE A 37 1.00 -1.88 -10.04
N ASP A 38 0.87 -2.69 -11.10
CA ASP A 38 1.20 -2.27 -12.45
C ASP A 38 0.34 -1.10 -12.94
N ASP A 39 -0.90 -0.99 -12.47
CA ASP A 39 -1.84 0.10 -12.74
C ASP A 39 -1.43 1.45 -12.10
N LEU A 40 -0.55 1.40 -11.11
CA LEU A 40 0.11 2.55 -10.50
C LEU A 40 1.25 3.08 -11.38
N THR A 41 1.79 2.24 -12.27
CA THR A 41 2.59 2.70 -13.41
C THR A 41 1.63 3.11 -14.52
N LEU A 42 1.92 4.18 -15.24
CA LEU A 42 1.03 4.72 -16.28
C LEU A 42 0.93 3.81 -17.53
N GLN A 43 0.42 2.59 -17.39
CA GLN A 43 0.21 1.66 -18.51
C GLN A 43 -0.88 2.20 -19.44
N GLU A 44 -0.72 1.96 -20.75
CA GLU A 44 -1.62 2.43 -21.81
C GLU A 44 -3.09 2.03 -21.56
N GLY A 45 -3.99 2.98 -21.82
CA GLY A 45 -5.44 2.85 -21.70
C GLY A 45 -6.12 4.17 -22.04
N PRO A 46 -7.44 4.19 -22.35
CA PRO A 46 -8.08 5.33 -22.99
C PRO A 46 -8.15 6.63 -22.16
N PHE A 47 -7.99 6.59 -20.83
CA PHE A 47 -8.12 7.77 -19.96
C PHE A 47 -6.81 8.27 -19.32
N THR A 48 -5.85 7.38 -19.03
CA THR A 48 -4.63 7.77 -18.29
C THR A 48 -3.47 8.12 -19.21
N PHE A 49 -3.40 7.47 -20.37
CA PHE A 49 -2.37 7.75 -21.38
C PHE A 49 -2.52 9.15 -21.99
N SER A 50 -3.75 9.65 -22.10
CA SER A 50 -4.03 10.99 -22.62
C SER A 50 -3.68 12.13 -21.65
N ILE A 51 -3.51 11.85 -20.36
CA ILE A 51 -3.17 12.88 -19.35
C ILE A 51 -1.66 13.14 -19.30
N PHE A 52 -0.84 12.15 -19.62
CA PHE A 52 0.62 12.25 -19.55
C PHE A 52 1.30 11.86 -20.85
N GLU A 53 0.88 12.46 -21.97
CA GLU A 53 1.57 12.36 -23.27
C GLU A 53 3.07 12.13 -23.06
N ASP A 54 3.57 10.94 -23.44
CA ASP A 54 4.98 10.53 -23.35
C ASP A 54 5.67 10.55 -21.97
N TYR A 55 4.98 10.27 -20.86
CA TYR A 55 5.72 9.96 -19.63
C TYR A 55 6.27 8.54 -19.68
N ASP A 56 7.60 8.43 -19.69
CA ASP A 56 8.31 7.16 -19.51
C ASP A 56 7.70 6.42 -18.31
N LYS A 57 7.24 5.19 -18.55
CA LYS A 57 6.72 4.31 -17.50
C LYS A 57 7.77 4.28 -16.39
N PRO A 58 7.49 4.80 -15.18
CA PRO A 58 8.48 4.75 -14.11
C PRO A 58 8.82 3.29 -13.87
N ASP A 59 10.09 2.92 -14.08
CA ASP A 59 10.55 1.56 -13.83
C ASP A 59 10.39 1.29 -12.33
N LEU A 60 9.61 0.28 -12.00
CA LEU A 60 9.38 -0.13 -10.61
C LEU A 60 10.45 -1.10 -10.12
N GLN A 61 11.25 -1.69 -11.01
CA GLN A 61 12.31 -2.63 -10.63
C GLN A 61 13.28 -2.01 -9.60
N PRO A 62 13.75 -0.75 -9.74
CA PRO A 62 14.59 -0.11 -8.74
C PRO A 62 13.92 0.06 -7.37
N PHE A 63 12.58 0.16 -7.30
CA PHE A 63 11.88 0.21 -6.02
C PHE A 63 11.95 -1.16 -5.33
N PHE A 64 11.61 -2.23 -6.02
CA PHE A 64 11.65 -3.56 -5.41
C PHE A 64 13.06 -4.09 -5.15
N HIS A 65 14.04 -3.75 -6.00
CA HIS A 65 15.44 -4.15 -5.83
C HIS A 65 16.17 -3.42 -4.70
N ASN A 66 15.59 -2.37 -4.10
CA ASN A 66 16.20 -1.70 -2.95
C ASN A 66 15.40 -1.93 -1.66
N LEU A 67 14.28 -2.66 -1.74
CA LEU A 67 13.41 -2.92 -0.61
C LEU A 67 14.08 -3.91 0.35
N ILE A 68 14.22 -3.49 1.61
CA ILE A 68 14.64 -4.35 2.71
C ILE A 68 13.40 -4.80 3.48
N VAL A 69 13.33 -6.09 3.81
CA VAL A 69 12.30 -6.65 4.69
C VAL A 69 12.93 -7.00 6.04
N CYS A 70 12.24 -6.63 7.11
CA CYS A 70 12.64 -7.00 8.47
C CYS A 70 11.50 -7.69 9.20
N VAL A 71 11.77 -8.80 9.86
CA VAL A 71 10.82 -9.44 10.79
C VAL A 71 11.15 -8.99 12.21
N ALA A 72 10.28 -8.18 12.81
CA ALA A 72 10.49 -7.66 14.16
C ALA A 72 9.19 -7.25 14.86
N GLU A 73 9.20 -7.32 16.19
CA GLU A 73 8.11 -6.80 17.00
C GLU A 73 7.94 -5.28 16.80
N LEU A 74 6.74 -4.88 16.43
CA LEU A 74 6.37 -3.47 16.27
C LEU A 74 6.03 -2.86 17.63
N LYS A 75 6.40 -1.59 17.84
CA LYS A 75 6.13 -0.87 19.09
C LYS A 75 4.64 -0.81 19.45
N ASN A 76 3.81 -0.75 18.43
CA ASN A 76 2.36 -0.81 18.57
C ASN A 76 1.88 -2.23 18.23
N PRO A 77 1.32 -2.97 19.21
CA PRO A 77 0.87 -4.34 19.00
C PRO A 77 -0.34 -4.46 18.08
N ASN A 78 -1.00 -3.36 17.74
CA ASN A 78 -2.12 -3.35 16.77
C ASN A 78 -1.66 -3.18 15.33
N LEU A 79 -0.36 -2.97 15.08
CA LEU A 79 0.21 -2.95 13.74
C LEU A 79 0.77 -4.33 13.41
N LEU A 80 0.43 -4.81 12.22
CA LEU A 80 0.94 -6.07 11.69
C LEU A 80 2.13 -5.85 10.75
N ALA A 81 2.21 -4.70 10.11
CA ALA A 81 3.36 -4.26 9.34
C ALA A 81 3.54 -2.73 9.44
N SER A 82 4.69 -2.24 8.96
CA SER A 82 4.99 -0.82 8.82
C SER A 82 6.03 -0.58 7.73
N TYR A 83 5.75 0.37 6.84
CA TYR A 83 6.72 0.89 5.88
C TYR A 83 7.43 2.14 6.41
N ASN A 84 8.75 2.15 6.32
CA ASN A 84 9.59 3.31 6.57
C ASN A 84 10.12 3.85 5.24
N SER A 85 9.54 4.96 4.77
CA SER A 85 9.92 5.61 3.51
C SER A 85 11.30 6.25 3.49
N ARG A 86 11.89 6.57 4.66
CA ARG A 86 13.24 7.12 4.73
C ARG A 86 14.27 6.06 4.38
N ASP A 87 14.08 4.87 4.94
CA ASP A 87 15.07 3.81 4.89
C ASP A 87 14.70 2.72 3.86
N HIS A 88 13.51 2.85 3.25
CA HIS A 88 12.92 1.89 2.32
C HIS A 88 12.84 0.46 2.89
N ILE A 89 12.34 0.37 4.13
CA ILE A 89 12.19 -0.88 4.88
C ILE A 89 10.71 -1.17 5.12
N ILE A 90 10.27 -2.39 4.83
CA ILE A 90 9.03 -2.94 5.37
C ILE A 90 9.38 -3.80 6.59
N THR A 91 8.84 -3.43 7.75
CA THR A 91 8.92 -4.26 8.96
C THR A 91 7.62 -5.01 9.14
N VAL A 92 7.68 -6.34 9.23
CA VAL A 92 6.53 -7.22 9.44
C VAL A 92 6.61 -7.80 10.84
N SER A 93 5.49 -7.75 11.57
CA SER A 93 5.36 -8.41 12.86
C SER A 93 5.44 -9.92 12.65
N PRO A 94 6.11 -10.68 13.54
CA PRO A 94 6.09 -12.15 13.49
C PRO A 94 4.67 -12.76 13.49
N GLN A 95 3.67 -12.01 13.97
CA GLN A 95 2.27 -12.42 14.00
C GLN A 95 1.57 -12.35 12.64
N ALA A 96 2.19 -11.70 11.64
CA ALA A 96 1.57 -11.35 10.36
C ALA A 96 2.18 -12.07 9.16
N GLN A 97 3.10 -13.02 9.38
CA GLN A 97 3.89 -13.63 8.30
C GLN A 97 3.04 -14.30 7.20
N THR A 98 1.83 -14.75 7.52
CA THR A 98 0.89 -15.38 6.57
C THR A 98 -0.20 -14.45 6.04
N GLU A 99 -0.27 -13.21 6.53
CA GLU A 99 -1.38 -12.31 6.29
C GLU A 99 -1.05 -11.36 5.13
N GLU A 100 -1.26 -11.80 3.88
CA GLU A 100 -0.76 -11.09 2.69
C GLU A 100 -1.24 -9.64 2.58
N TYR A 101 -2.48 -9.37 3.01
CA TYR A 101 -3.02 -8.00 3.04
C TYR A 101 -2.16 -7.04 3.87
N CYS A 102 -1.34 -7.53 4.80
CA CYS A 102 -0.46 -6.71 5.63
C CYS A 102 0.64 -6.07 4.81
N PHE A 103 1.37 -6.84 4.00
CA PHE A 103 2.40 -6.26 3.15
C PHE A 103 1.81 -5.55 1.94
N LEU A 104 0.65 -5.97 1.42
CA LEU A 104 -0.06 -5.24 0.37
C LEU A 104 -0.43 -3.81 0.83
N HIS A 105 -0.87 -3.65 2.08
CA HIS A 105 -1.12 -2.34 2.69
C HIS A 105 0.14 -1.47 2.66
N GLU A 106 1.27 -2.03 3.12
CA GLU A 106 2.53 -1.30 3.18
C GLU A 106 3.11 -0.99 1.79
N MET A 107 2.86 -1.84 0.80
CA MET A 107 3.19 -1.56 -0.60
C MET A 107 2.43 -0.33 -1.11
N ILE A 108 1.17 -0.09 -0.71
CA ILE A 108 0.47 1.15 -1.09
C ILE A 108 1.23 2.39 -0.56
N HIS A 109 1.70 2.37 0.69
CA HIS A 109 2.52 3.47 1.24
C HIS A 109 3.86 3.61 0.50
N MET A 110 4.45 2.48 0.08
CA MET A 110 5.65 2.45 -0.74
C MET A 110 5.45 3.20 -2.06
N PHE A 111 4.35 2.92 -2.77
CA PHE A 111 4.00 3.58 -4.03
C PHE A 111 3.53 5.02 -3.86
N ASP A 112 2.77 5.36 -2.82
CA ASP A 112 2.33 6.76 -2.62
C ASP A 112 3.53 7.71 -2.46
N LYS A 113 4.66 7.21 -1.91
CA LYS A 113 5.89 7.98 -1.81
C LYS A 113 6.50 8.34 -3.17
N THR A 114 6.35 7.49 -4.18
CA THR A 114 6.92 7.70 -5.52
C THR A 114 6.21 8.80 -6.28
N TYR A 115 4.96 9.09 -5.93
CA TYR A 115 4.19 10.17 -6.54
C TYR A 115 4.51 11.56 -6.00
N ASP A 116 5.15 11.65 -4.82
CA ASP A 116 5.57 12.94 -4.27
C ASP A 116 6.57 13.65 -5.23
N ASP A 117 7.28 12.88 -6.05
CA ASP A 117 8.33 13.38 -6.95
C ASP A 117 7.82 13.78 -8.35
N ILE A 118 6.56 13.46 -8.70
CA ILE A 118 5.99 13.74 -10.03
C ILE A 118 4.66 14.49 -9.89
N TYR A 119 4.66 15.76 -10.29
CA TYR A 119 3.48 16.63 -10.15
C TYR A 119 2.29 16.10 -10.97
N GLY A 120 1.12 16.02 -10.34
CA GLY A 120 -0.13 15.58 -10.99
C GLY A 120 -0.27 14.06 -11.14
N LEU A 121 0.81 13.26 -11.04
CA LEU A 121 0.76 11.80 -11.17
C LEU A 121 -0.22 11.17 -10.19
N ARG A 122 -0.15 11.62 -8.93
CA ARG A 122 -1.02 11.15 -7.87
C ARG A 122 -2.50 11.32 -8.16
N ASP A 123 -2.89 12.48 -8.68
CA ASP A 123 -4.29 12.79 -8.98
C ASP A 123 -4.80 11.96 -10.16
N ALA A 124 -3.96 11.76 -11.18
CA ALA A 124 -4.31 10.98 -12.35
C ALA A 124 -4.43 9.48 -12.05
N VAL A 125 -3.54 8.93 -11.23
CA VAL A 125 -3.65 7.55 -10.71
C VAL A 125 -4.94 7.39 -9.93
N ARG A 126 -5.28 8.34 -9.04
CA ARG A 126 -6.53 8.32 -8.28
C ARG A 126 -7.75 8.29 -9.21
N TRP A 127 -7.79 9.13 -10.24
CA TRP A 127 -8.90 9.15 -11.20
C TRP A 127 -8.98 7.88 -12.03
N ARG A 128 -7.84 7.33 -12.47
CA ARG A 128 -7.80 6.03 -13.16
C ARG A 128 -8.42 4.93 -12.30
N LEU A 129 -8.00 4.81 -11.04
CA LEU A 129 -8.53 3.84 -10.11
C LEU A 129 -10.04 4.04 -9.92
N TYR A 130 -10.48 5.28 -9.73
CA TYR A 130 -11.91 5.59 -9.59
C TYR A 130 -12.72 5.09 -10.78
N TYR A 131 -12.36 5.49 -12.01
CA TYR A 131 -13.08 5.08 -13.21
C TYR A 131 -13.00 3.58 -13.48
N ASN A 132 -11.89 2.94 -13.11
CA ASN A 132 -11.77 1.48 -13.21
C ASN A 132 -12.70 0.73 -12.24
N LEU A 133 -13.01 1.33 -11.08
CA LEU A 133 -13.78 0.70 -10.01
C LEU A 133 -15.25 1.12 -9.98
N GLN A 134 -15.62 2.28 -10.51
CA GLN A 134 -16.97 2.84 -10.40
C GLN A 134 -18.05 1.89 -10.91
N ASP A 135 -17.76 1.15 -11.99
CA ASP A 135 -18.71 0.22 -12.62
C ASP A 135 -18.58 -1.21 -12.05
N LYS A 136 -17.61 -1.43 -11.16
CA LYS A 136 -17.30 -2.75 -10.55
C LYS A 136 -17.72 -2.85 -9.09
N ILE A 137 -17.96 -1.73 -8.41
CA ILE A 137 -18.27 -1.67 -6.98
C ILE A 137 -19.54 -0.87 -6.76
N ASN A 138 -20.62 -1.55 -6.40
CA ASN A 138 -21.86 -0.89 -6.02
C ASN A 138 -21.67 -0.13 -4.70
N GLY A 139 -22.02 1.16 -4.70
CA GLY A 139 -21.87 2.03 -3.52
C GLY A 139 -20.48 2.68 -3.37
N LEU A 140 -19.61 2.62 -4.39
CA LEU A 140 -18.26 3.21 -4.34
C LEU A 140 -18.26 4.69 -3.94
N ASP A 141 -19.08 5.52 -4.60
CA ASP A 141 -19.17 6.96 -4.30
C ASP A 141 -19.52 7.22 -2.84
N ARG A 142 -20.45 6.42 -2.29
CA ARG A 142 -20.83 6.49 -0.89
C ARG A 142 -19.66 6.13 0.03
N ALA A 143 -18.89 5.08 -0.30
CA ALA A 143 -17.71 4.72 0.46
C ALA A 143 -16.65 5.82 0.45
N ILE A 144 -16.39 6.46 -0.70
CA ILE A 144 -15.48 7.60 -0.81
C ILE A 144 -15.96 8.77 0.06
N LEU A 145 -17.24 9.11 -0.02
CA LEU A 145 -17.84 10.18 0.79
C LEU A 145 -17.79 9.87 2.30
N ASP A 146 -18.04 8.62 2.70
CA ASP A 146 -17.98 8.19 4.09
C ASP A 146 -16.54 8.18 4.61
N PHE A 147 -15.57 7.81 3.78
CA PHE A 147 -14.16 7.76 4.12
C PHE A 147 -13.52 9.15 4.24
N THR A 148 -13.90 10.09 3.37
CA THR A 148 -13.39 11.47 3.35
C THR A 148 -13.92 12.35 4.50
N LYS A 149 -14.90 11.88 5.26
CA LYS A 149 -15.33 12.54 6.50
C LYS A 149 -14.15 12.63 7.48
N ILE A 150 -13.96 13.82 8.06
CA ILE A 150 -12.88 14.10 9.04
C ILE A 150 -12.84 13.06 10.16
N ARG A 151 -14.00 12.57 10.63
CA ARG A 151 -14.06 11.53 11.68
C ARG A 151 -13.45 10.21 11.23
N SER A 152 -13.71 9.81 9.98
CA SER A 152 -13.19 8.57 9.39
C SER A 152 -11.68 8.67 9.20
N LEU A 153 -11.21 9.78 8.59
CA LEU A 153 -9.78 10.07 8.43
C LEU A 153 -9.05 10.12 9.78
N ARG A 154 -9.65 10.73 10.81
CA ARG A 154 -9.11 10.71 12.18
C ARG A 154 -8.99 9.30 12.75
N GLY A 155 -9.94 8.42 12.46
CA GLY A 155 -9.93 7.06 12.99
C GLY A 155 -8.79 6.21 12.43
N ILE A 156 -8.50 6.36 11.14
CA ILE A 156 -7.54 5.50 10.43
C ILE A 156 -6.14 6.10 10.33
N ASN A 157 -5.98 7.43 10.39
CA ASN A 157 -4.68 8.10 10.19
C ASN A 157 -3.97 8.53 11.48
N ARG A 158 -4.60 8.30 12.64
CA ARG A 158 -4.00 8.62 13.94
C ARG A 158 -3.06 7.51 14.36
N ARG A 159 -1.88 7.91 14.86
CA ARG A 159 -1.02 6.97 15.57
C ARG A 159 -1.70 6.50 16.85
N PRO A 160 -1.77 5.18 17.12
CA PRO A 160 -2.28 4.68 18.39
C PRO A 160 -1.45 5.17 19.59
N GLU A 161 -0.14 5.36 19.40
CA GLU A 161 0.78 5.90 20.42
C GLU A 161 0.66 7.43 20.62
N ASN A 162 0.14 8.16 19.63
CA ASN A 162 -0.10 9.61 19.76
C ASN A 162 -1.30 10.03 18.88
N PRO A 163 -2.51 10.06 19.45
CA PRO A 163 -3.73 10.35 18.70
C PRO A 163 -3.83 11.81 18.20
N ASN A 164 -2.88 12.67 18.55
CA ASN A 164 -2.77 14.02 18.04
C ASN A 164 -1.88 14.13 16.79
N LEU A 165 -1.15 13.07 16.43
CA LEU A 165 -0.35 12.99 15.21
C LEU A 165 -1.13 12.25 14.12
N PHE A 166 -1.48 12.99 13.07
CA PHE A 166 -1.87 12.44 11.78
C PHE A 166 -0.59 12.06 11.04
N GLN A 167 -0.35 10.77 10.84
CA GLN A 167 0.91 10.34 10.21
C GLN A 167 0.77 9.23 9.18
N GLN A 168 -0.35 8.51 9.16
CA GLN A 168 -0.63 7.61 8.04
C GLN A 168 -1.37 8.39 6.95
N LYS A 169 -0.95 8.26 5.70
CA LYS A 169 -1.55 8.94 4.53
C LYS A 169 -2.68 8.09 3.93
N HIS A 170 -3.61 7.56 4.73
CA HIS A 170 -4.77 6.85 4.19
C HIS A 170 -5.81 7.86 3.69
N ASP A 171 -5.73 8.23 2.42
CA ASP A 171 -6.71 9.07 1.75
C ASP A 171 -7.42 8.32 0.62
N THR A 172 -8.12 9.03 -0.26
CA THR A 172 -8.93 8.41 -1.32
C THR A 172 -8.10 7.56 -2.28
N LEU A 173 -6.85 7.90 -2.59
CA LEU A 173 -6.01 7.05 -3.44
C LEU A 173 -5.74 5.72 -2.71
N PHE A 174 -5.36 5.80 -1.44
CA PHE A 174 -5.10 4.63 -0.61
C PHE A 174 -6.35 3.73 -0.51
N LEU A 175 -7.52 4.33 -0.29
CA LEU A 175 -8.81 3.64 -0.25
C LEU A 175 -9.09 2.90 -1.56
N LEU A 176 -9.01 3.61 -2.68
CA LEU A 176 -9.31 3.04 -3.99
C LEU A 176 -8.35 1.90 -4.33
N LYS A 177 -7.05 2.07 -4.05
CA LYS A 177 -6.09 1.00 -4.29
C LYS A 177 -6.33 -0.20 -3.36
N SER A 178 -6.73 0.04 -2.12
CA SER A 178 -7.12 -1.05 -1.21
C SER A 178 -8.30 -1.85 -1.75
N PHE A 179 -9.35 -1.19 -2.27
CA PHE A 179 -10.50 -1.89 -2.86
C PHE A 179 -10.16 -2.64 -4.14
N ASP A 180 -9.29 -2.07 -4.97
CA ASP A 180 -8.78 -2.76 -6.15
C ASP A 180 -8.05 -4.05 -5.76
N LEU A 181 -7.16 -3.99 -4.77
CA LEU A 181 -6.44 -5.16 -4.24
C LEU A 181 -7.39 -6.17 -3.58
N ASP A 182 -8.33 -5.71 -2.74
CA ASP A 182 -9.33 -6.57 -2.11
C ASP A 182 -10.12 -7.34 -3.18
N MET A 183 -10.51 -6.67 -4.28
CA MET A 183 -11.23 -7.31 -5.39
C MET A 183 -10.37 -8.31 -6.16
N GLN A 184 -9.09 -8.00 -6.42
CA GLN A 184 -8.16 -8.89 -7.12
C GLN A 184 -7.83 -10.13 -6.30
N MET A 185 -7.70 -9.98 -4.98
CA MET A 185 -7.39 -11.07 -4.05
C MET A 185 -8.64 -11.83 -3.55
N GLY A 186 -9.84 -11.35 -3.85
CA GLY A 186 -11.09 -11.95 -3.37
C GLY A 186 -11.36 -11.70 -1.88
N TYR A 187 -10.79 -10.66 -1.30
CA TYR A 187 -11.02 -10.26 0.08
C TYR A 187 -12.30 -9.41 0.21
N PRO A 188 -12.91 -9.37 1.42
CA PRO A 188 -13.91 -8.37 1.75
C PRO A 188 -13.33 -6.94 1.60
N PHE A 189 -14.11 -6.02 1.02
CA PHE A 189 -13.67 -4.64 0.85
C PHE A 189 -13.29 -3.97 2.17
N GLY A 190 -12.12 -3.35 2.24
CA GLY A 190 -11.54 -2.74 3.43
C GLY A 190 -10.56 -3.64 4.19
N THR A 191 -10.24 -4.83 3.68
CA THR A 191 -9.28 -5.74 4.32
C THR A 191 -7.87 -5.16 4.27
N VAL A 192 -7.39 -4.83 3.06
CA VAL A 192 -6.08 -4.19 2.85
C VAL A 192 -6.01 -2.80 3.48
N LEU A 193 -7.12 -2.06 3.53
CA LEU A 193 -7.12 -0.67 4.00
C LEU A 193 -6.61 -0.47 5.44
N GLY A 194 -6.84 -1.41 6.34
CA GLY A 194 -6.53 -1.19 7.76
C GLY A 194 -6.62 -2.44 8.62
N TYR A 195 -6.14 -3.58 8.11
CA TYR A 195 -6.05 -4.84 8.86
C TYR A 195 -7.40 -5.28 9.45
N GLY A 196 -8.44 -5.39 8.60
CA GLY A 196 -9.80 -5.77 9.04
C GLY A 196 -10.79 -4.61 9.15
N TYR A 197 -10.62 -3.55 8.35
CA TYR A 197 -11.59 -2.47 8.22
C TYR A 197 -12.88 -2.87 7.48
N ALA A 198 -13.00 -4.15 7.10
CA ALA A 198 -14.04 -4.68 6.25
C ALA A 198 -15.47 -4.45 6.77
N GLU A 199 -15.67 -4.50 8.09
CA GLU A 199 -16.98 -4.26 8.69
C GLU A 199 -17.57 -2.89 8.35
N LYS A 200 -16.72 -1.87 8.09
CA LYS A 200 -17.18 -0.54 7.70
C LYS A 200 -17.70 -0.48 6.27
N PHE A 201 -17.36 -1.46 5.44
CA PHE A 201 -17.67 -1.48 4.01
C PHE A 201 -18.46 -2.73 3.60
N LYS A 202 -19.01 -3.49 4.55
CA LYS A 202 -19.84 -4.68 4.27
C LYS A 202 -21.09 -4.44 3.43
N TYR A 203 -21.44 -3.17 3.19
CA TYR A 203 -22.53 -2.78 2.31
C TYR A 203 -22.10 -2.65 0.84
N LEU A 204 -20.80 -2.75 0.56
CA LEU A 204 -20.26 -2.75 -0.80
C LEU A 204 -20.39 -4.15 -1.39
N GLU A 205 -20.75 -4.19 -2.67
CA GLU A 205 -20.92 -5.42 -3.44
C GLU A 205 -20.16 -5.29 -4.76
N LYS A 206 -19.52 -6.38 -5.18
CA LYS A 206 -18.92 -6.48 -6.51
C LYS A 206 -20.04 -6.59 -7.54
N VAL A 207 -19.93 -5.84 -8.62
CA VAL A 207 -20.81 -5.99 -9.79
C VAL A 207 -20.32 -7.19 -10.59
N GLU A 208 -21.21 -8.16 -10.80
CA GLU A 208 -20.96 -9.36 -11.63
C GLU A 208 -20.88 -9.04 -13.13
#